data_AF-A0A081BE77-F1
#
_entry.id   AF-A0A081BE77-F1
#
_cell.length_a   1.000
_cell.length_b   1.000
_cell.length_c   1.000
_cell.angle_alpha   90.00
_cell.angle_beta   90.00
_cell.angle_gamma   90.00
#
_symmetry.space_group_name_H-M   'P 1'
#
loop_
_entity.id
_entity.type
_entity.pdbx_description
1 polymer ?
#
loop_
_entity_poly.entity_id
_entity_poly.type
_entity_poly.pdbx_seq_one_letter_code
_entity_poly.pdbx_strand_id
1 'polypeptide(L)'
;MREESERHYGLAALFAGIGLIFWANVPALFAGHFAATGLPPATIPLHAFANGLGGTGWFAAAFLTLKGRFEAASWLGYFCAGLWAWDMVTTAYLPAMPVPPHQWLWGPISVLLMCLALRRLSAAA
;
A
#
# COMPACT_ATOMS: atom_id res chain seq x y z
N MET A 1 -22.94 -17.10 -0.72
CA MET A 1 -21.80 -16.71 -1.58
C MET A 1 -21.98 -15.35 -2.26
N ARG A 2 -23.06 -15.08 -3.03
CA ARG A 2 -23.22 -13.79 -3.72
C ARG A 2 -23.45 -12.62 -2.75
N GLU A 3 -24.36 -12.77 -1.77
CA GLU A 3 -24.66 -11.74 -0.74
C GLU A 3 -23.47 -11.37 0.16
N GLU A 4 -22.60 -12.34 0.48
CA GLU A 4 -21.37 -12.10 1.25
C GLU A 4 -20.32 -11.32 0.46
N SER A 5 -20.25 -11.54 -0.86
CA SER A 5 -19.35 -10.81 -1.75
C SER A 5 -19.75 -9.34 -1.86
N GLU A 6 -21.05 -9.05 -1.94
CA GLU A 6 -21.55 -7.68 -2.04
C GLU A 6 -21.22 -6.82 -0.81
N ARG A 7 -21.19 -7.46 0.37
CA ARG A 7 -20.83 -6.79 1.63
C ARG A 7 -19.37 -6.31 1.67
N HIS A 8 -18.50 -6.91 0.86
CA HIS A 8 -17.07 -6.63 0.84
C HIS A 8 -16.59 -5.85 -0.39
N TYR A 9 -17.49 -5.43 -1.29
CA TYR A 9 -17.14 -4.59 -2.42
C TYR A 9 -16.49 -3.27 -2.00
N GLY A 10 -16.90 -2.69 -0.87
CA GLY A 10 -16.26 -1.50 -0.31
C GLY A 10 -14.79 -1.73 0.05
N LEU A 11 -14.46 -2.90 0.62
CA LEU A 11 -13.08 -3.26 0.95
C LEU A 11 -12.26 -3.61 -0.30
N ALA A 12 -12.84 -4.35 -1.24
CA ALA A 12 -12.18 -4.63 -2.51
C ALA A 12 -11.85 -3.33 -3.29
N ALA A 13 -12.79 -2.38 -3.32
CA ALA A 13 -12.58 -1.07 -3.92
C ALA A 13 -11.50 -0.26 -3.19
N LEU A 14 -11.50 -0.28 -1.85
CA LEU A 14 -10.45 0.34 -1.05
C LEU A 14 -9.07 -0.24 -1.40
N PHE A 15 -8.93 -1.58 -1.43
CA PHE A 15 -7.67 -2.24 -1.77
C PHE A 15 -7.22 -1.92 -3.20
N ALA A 16 -8.15 -1.91 -4.16
CA ALA A 16 -7.83 -1.49 -5.52
C ALA A 16 -7.39 -0.02 -5.59
N GLY A 17 -8.01 0.87 -4.82
CA GLY A 17 -7.63 2.27 -4.71
C GLY A 17 -6.23 2.44 -4.13
N ILE A 18 -5.90 1.71 -3.07
CA ILE A 18 -4.53 1.67 -2.52
C ILE A 18 -3.55 1.14 -3.57
N GLY A 19 -3.91 0.05 -4.27
CA GLY A 19 -3.10 -0.51 -5.34
C GLY A 19 -2.76 0.49 -6.44
N LEU A 20 -3.75 1.31 -6.83
CA LEU A 20 -3.60 2.37 -7.81
C LEU A 20 -2.66 3.49 -7.33
N ILE A 21 -2.75 3.89 -6.06
CA ILE A 21 -1.85 4.89 -5.47
C ILE A 21 -0.38 4.42 -5.55
N PHE A 22 -0.11 3.19 -5.13
CA PHE A 22 1.24 2.62 -5.20
C PHE A 22 1.74 2.48 -6.65
N TRP A 23 0.89 1.99 -7.56
CA TRP A 23 1.27 1.87 -8.96
C TRP A 23 1.53 3.23 -9.62
N ALA A 24 0.80 4.27 -9.24
CA ALA A 24 1.01 5.64 -9.75
C ALA A 24 2.36 6.23 -9.34
N ASN A 25 2.93 5.79 -8.20
CA ASN A 25 4.25 6.23 -7.77
C ASN A 25 5.36 5.73 -8.70
N VAL A 26 5.19 4.58 -9.37
CA VAL A 26 6.22 4.00 -10.26
C VAL A 26 6.58 4.95 -11.42
N PRO A 27 5.66 5.38 -12.30
CA PRO A 27 6.01 6.34 -13.34
C PRO A 27 6.37 7.71 -12.79
N ALA A 28 5.79 8.14 -11.66
CA ALA A 28 6.12 9.43 -11.03
C ALA A 28 7.57 9.50 -10.52
N LEU A 29 8.12 8.37 -10.03
CA LEU A 29 9.52 8.23 -9.65
C LEU A 29 10.45 8.43 -10.85
N PHE A 30 10.14 7.81 -11.99
CA PHE A 30 10.94 7.97 -13.22
C PHE A 30 10.74 9.33 -13.90
N ALA A 31 9.57 9.97 -13.74
CA ALA A 31 9.30 11.31 -14.24
C ALA A 31 10.01 12.42 -13.43
N GLY A 32 10.72 12.07 -12.36
CA GLY A 32 11.45 13.04 -11.53
C GLY A 32 10.55 13.89 -10.65
N HIS A 33 9.28 13.51 -10.43
CA HIS A 33 8.38 14.24 -9.53
C HIS A 33 8.91 14.29 -8.08
N PHE A 34 9.80 13.36 -7.73
CA PHE A 34 10.46 13.28 -6.42
C PHE A 34 11.89 13.86 -6.44
N ALA A 35 12.34 14.51 -7.51
CA ALA A 35 13.67 15.14 -7.53
C ALA A 35 13.82 16.22 -6.45
N ALA A 36 12.73 16.94 -6.15
CA ALA A 36 12.68 17.95 -5.09
C ALA A 36 12.74 17.35 -3.68
N THR A 37 12.53 16.04 -3.51
CA THR A 37 12.61 15.38 -2.20
C THR A 37 14.04 14.93 -1.85
N GLY A 38 15.05 15.27 -2.65
CA GLY A 38 16.44 14.87 -2.36
C GLY A 38 16.67 13.36 -2.38
N LEU A 39 15.72 12.58 -2.93
CA LEU A 39 15.84 11.14 -3.04
C LEU A 39 17.06 10.78 -3.93
N PRO A 40 18.06 10.03 -3.43
CA PRO A 40 19.23 9.70 -4.24
C PRO A 40 18.81 8.90 -5.48
N PRO A 41 19.29 9.25 -6.70
CA PRO A 41 18.89 8.57 -7.93
C PRO A 41 19.12 7.05 -7.90
N ALA A 42 20.14 6.59 -7.17
CA ALA A 42 20.43 5.17 -6.99
C ALA A 42 19.33 4.39 -6.24
N THR A 43 18.47 5.06 -5.47
CA THR A 43 17.37 4.44 -4.72
C THR A 43 16.07 4.37 -5.52
N ILE A 44 15.96 5.11 -6.62
CA ILE A 44 14.76 5.16 -7.47
C ILE A 44 14.32 3.76 -7.94
N PRO A 45 15.22 2.88 -8.45
CA PRO A 45 14.80 1.54 -8.87
C PRO A 45 14.23 0.70 -7.73
N LEU A 46 14.79 0.83 -6.52
CA LEU A 46 14.32 0.10 -5.34
C LEU A 46 12.93 0.57 -4.91
N HIS A 47 12.71 1.89 -4.83
CA HIS A 47 11.40 2.43 -4.49
C HIS A 47 10.36 2.13 -5.58
N ALA A 48 10.75 2.19 -6.87
CA ALA A 48 9.87 1.82 -7.97
C ALA A 48 9.46 0.35 -7.89
N PHE A 49 10.40 -0.54 -7.56
CA PHE A 49 10.12 -1.95 -7.34
C PHE A 49 9.21 -2.17 -6.12
N ALA A 50 9.50 -1.55 -4.98
CA ALA A 50 8.70 -1.67 -3.76
C ALA A 50 7.27 -1.16 -3.97
N ASN A 51 7.11 -0.01 -4.63
CA ASN A 51 5.80 0.55 -4.99
C ASN A 51 5.06 -0.33 -6.01
N GLY A 52 5.74 -0.86 -7.02
CA GLY A 52 5.15 -1.79 -7.99
C GLY A 52 4.69 -3.10 -7.34
N LEU A 53 5.50 -3.66 -6.43
CA LEU A 53 5.15 -4.85 -5.66
C LEU A 53 3.96 -4.58 -4.72
N GLY A 54 4.00 -3.46 -3.99
CA GLY A 54 2.91 -3.04 -3.11
C GLY A 54 1.61 -2.85 -3.88
N GLY A 55 1.65 -2.13 -5.00
CA GLY A 55 0.49 -1.89 -5.84
C GLY A 55 -0.11 -3.17 -6.41
N THR A 56 0.74 -4.06 -6.94
CA THR A 56 0.32 -5.37 -7.45
C THR A 56 -0.25 -6.26 -6.34
N GLY A 57 0.36 -6.26 -5.17
CA GLY A 57 -0.13 -7.01 -4.00
C GLY A 57 -1.51 -6.52 -3.54
N TRP A 58 -1.74 -5.22 -3.51
CA TRP A 58 -3.05 -4.65 -3.18
C TRP A 58 -4.13 -4.97 -4.23
N PHE A 59 -3.79 -4.95 -5.53
CA PHE A 59 -4.71 -5.43 -6.58
C PHE A 59 -5.02 -6.92 -6.44
N ALA A 60 -4.03 -7.74 -6.10
CA ALA A 60 -4.24 -9.15 -5.83
C ALA A 60 -5.11 -9.37 -4.58
N ALA A 61 -4.94 -8.59 -3.51
CA ALA A 61 -5.81 -8.63 -2.33
C ALA A 61 -7.25 -8.23 -2.66
N ALA A 62 -7.44 -7.20 -3.51
CA ALA A 62 -8.75 -6.82 -4.03
C ALA A 62 -9.40 -7.96 -4.82
N PHE A 63 -8.65 -8.59 -5.73
CA PHE A 63 -9.13 -9.73 -6.52
C PHE A 63 -9.50 -10.93 -5.65
N LEU A 64 -8.66 -11.28 -4.67
CA LEU A 64 -8.92 -12.38 -3.73
C LEU A 64 -10.17 -12.09 -2.87
N THR A 65 -10.37 -10.85 -2.46
CA THR A 65 -11.59 -10.39 -1.77
C THR A 65 -12.83 -10.64 -2.62
N LEU A 66 -12.81 -10.26 -3.91
CA LEU A 66 -13.93 -10.51 -4.83
C LEU A 66 -14.19 -12.00 -5.07
N LYS A 67 -13.17 -12.86 -4.93
CA LYS A 67 -13.29 -14.31 -5.02
C LYS A 67 -13.71 -14.99 -3.71
N GLY A 68 -14.00 -14.23 -2.66
CA GLY A 68 -14.36 -14.78 -1.34
C GLY A 68 -13.18 -15.42 -0.59
N ARG A 69 -11.94 -15.22 -1.05
CA ARG A 69 -10.73 -15.76 -0.41
C ARG A 69 -10.20 -14.80 0.64
N PHE A 70 -11.03 -14.54 1.65
CA PHE A 70 -10.83 -13.46 2.63
C PHE A 70 -9.56 -13.63 3.47
N GLU A 71 -9.26 -14.83 3.96
CA GLU A 71 -8.06 -15.08 4.74
C GLU A 71 -6.77 -14.81 3.93
N ALA A 72 -6.71 -15.30 2.69
CA ALA A 72 -5.59 -15.07 1.79
C ALA A 72 -5.44 -13.59 1.42
N ALA A 73 -6.56 -12.89 1.17
CA ALA A 73 -6.57 -11.45 0.92
C ALA A 73 -6.03 -10.67 2.13
N SER A 74 -6.44 -11.04 3.35
CA SER A 74 -5.98 -10.41 4.58
C SER A 74 -4.49 -10.60 4.82
N TRP A 75 -3.96 -11.83 4.69
CA TRP A 75 -2.53 -12.09 4.85
C TRP A 75 -1.69 -11.31 3.84
N LEU A 76 -2.11 -11.31 2.58
CA LEU A 76 -1.44 -10.54 1.54
C LEU A 76 -1.48 -9.04 1.84
N GLY A 77 -2.63 -8.52 2.27
CA GLY A 77 -2.75 -7.11 2.64
C GLY A 77 -1.90 -6.74 3.87
N TYR A 78 -1.78 -7.60 4.88
CA TYR A 78 -0.90 -7.35 6.03
C TYR A 78 0.57 -7.31 5.60
N PHE A 79 0.97 -8.19 4.68
CA PHE A 79 2.29 -8.13 4.07
C PHE A 79 2.52 -6.81 3.33
N CYS A 80 1.57 -6.36 2.51
CA CYS A 80 1.66 -5.07 1.79
C CYS A 80 1.68 -3.86 2.74
N ALA A 81 0.89 -3.88 3.82
CA ALA A 81 0.91 -2.84 4.85
C ALA A 81 2.25 -2.81 5.60
N GLY A 82 2.85 -3.99 5.85
CA GLY A 82 4.20 -4.10 6.41
C GLY A 82 5.28 -3.56 5.46
N LEU A 83 5.18 -3.85 4.17
CA LEU A 83 6.08 -3.29 3.15
C LEU A 83 5.98 -1.76 3.10
N TRP A 84 4.77 -1.22 3.20
CA TRP A 84 4.54 0.21 3.28
C TRP A 84 5.17 0.83 4.53
N ALA A 85 4.96 0.22 5.70
CA ALA A 85 5.59 0.66 6.94
C ALA A 85 7.12 0.65 6.84
N TRP A 86 7.69 -0.40 6.24
CA TRP A 86 9.12 -0.48 5.97
C TRP A 86 9.60 0.64 5.04
N ASP A 87 8.92 0.88 3.92
CA ASP A 87 9.26 1.94 2.95
C ASP A 87 9.25 3.32 3.63
N MET A 88 8.24 3.61 4.45
CA MET A 88 8.18 4.87 5.21
C MET A 88 9.34 5.03 6.20
N VAL A 89 9.69 3.96 6.91
CA VAL A 89 10.78 3.96 7.90
C VAL A 89 12.11 4.17 7.19
N THR A 90 12.42 3.37 6.17
CA THR A 90 13.72 3.47 5.46
C THR A 90 13.87 4.80 4.75
N THR A 91 12.78 5.34 4.20
CA THR A 91 12.75 6.65 3.56
C THR A 91 12.97 7.79 4.56
N ALA A 92 12.39 7.71 5.77
CA ALA A 92 12.55 8.75 6.79
C ALA A 92 13.97 8.84 7.38
N TYR A 93 14.77 7.76 7.29
CA TYR A 93 16.16 7.72 7.77
C TYR A 93 17.20 8.08 6.70
N LEU A 94 16.78 8.40 5.46
CA LEU A 94 17.72 8.85 4.43
C LEU A 94 18.25 10.26 4.75
N PRO A 95 19.58 10.44 4.91
CA PRO A 95 20.15 11.74 5.19
C PRO A 95 19.83 12.71 4.03
N ALA A 96 19.35 13.91 4.38
CA ALA A 96 18.95 14.99 3.47
C ALA A 96 17.62 14.81 2.71
N MET A 97 16.81 13.79 3.03
CA MET A 97 15.44 13.72 2.49
C MET A 97 14.49 14.61 3.31
N PRO A 98 13.87 15.66 2.74
CA PRO A 98 12.80 16.38 3.41
C PRO A 98 11.61 15.44 3.49
N VAL A 99 11.39 14.90 4.69
CA VAL A 99 10.23 14.08 4.98
C VAL A 99 8.97 14.93 4.75
N PRO A 100 7.99 14.48 3.94
CA PRO A 100 6.72 15.17 3.77
C PRO A 100 6.14 15.68 5.11
N PRO A 101 5.50 16.87 5.10
CA PRO A 101 4.91 17.44 6.31
C PRO A 101 4.04 16.41 7.03
N HIS A 102 4.26 16.27 8.34
CA HIS A 102 3.48 15.38 9.20
C HIS A 102 3.52 13.89 8.81
N GLN A 103 4.53 13.39 8.08
CA GLN A 103 4.66 11.96 7.77
C GLN A 103 4.67 11.05 8.99
N TRP A 104 5.25 11.53 10.09
CA TRP A 104 5.22 10.86 11.38
C TRP A 104 3.79 10.68 11.94
N LEU A 105 2.83 11.47 11.47
CA LEU A 105 1.43 11.38 11.84
C LEU A 105 0.63 10.58 10.81
N TRP A 106 0.62 10.98 9.54
CA TRP A 106 -0.22 10.34 8.53
C TRP A 106 0.29 8.95 8.13
N GLY A 107 1.59 8.67 8.28
CA GLY A 107 2.18 7.37 8.04
C GLY A 107 1.61 6.26 8.92
N PRO A 108 1.78 6.35 10.26
CA PRO A 108 1.19 5.38 11.19
C PRO A 108 -0.33 5.28 11.06
N ILE A 109 -1.03 6.41 10.85
CA ILE A 109 -2.48 6.41 10.63
C ILE A 109 -2.85 5.58 9.41
N SER A 110 -2.13 5.74 8.29
CA SER A 110 -2.42 4.98 7.07
C SER A 110 -2.25 3.47 7.27
N VAL A 111 -1.19 3.04 7.97
CA VAL A 111 -0.94 1.63 8.30
C VAL A 111 -2.04 1.09 9.22
N LEU A 112 -2.44 1.85 10.25
CA LEU A 112 -3.54 1.46 11.15
C LEU A 112 -4.86 1.29 10.41
N LEU A 113 -5.17 2.19 9.47
CA LEU A 113 -6.39 2.09 8.65
C LEU A 113 -6.35 0.87 7.72
N MET A 114 -5.20 0.58 7.09
CA MET A 114 -5.00 -0.64 6.31
C MET A 114 -5.23 -1.89 7.17
N CYS A 115 -4.57 -1.97 8.34
CA CYS A 115 -4.73 -3.09 9.27
C CYS A 115 -6.17 -3.25 9.78
N LEU A 116 -6.88 -2.15 10.04
CA LEU A 116 -8.27 -2.19 10.46
C LEU A 116 -9.19 -2.73 9.34
N ALA A 117 -8.96 -2.31 8.09
CA ALA A 117 -9.69 -2.83 6.93
C ALA A 117 -9.46 -4.33 6.74
N LEU A 118 -8.21 -4.80 6.92
CA LEU A 118 -7.84 -6.21 6.82
C LEU A 118 -8.41 -7.04 7.97
N ARG A 119 -8.40 -6.50 9.20
CA ARG A 119 -9.04 -7.15 10.35
C ARG A 119 -10.54 -7.33 10.13
N ARG A 120 -11.21 -6.31 9.55
CA ARG A 120 -12.63 -6.42 9.19
C ARG A 120 -12.88 -7.51 8.16
N LEU A 121 -11.99 -7.62 7.16
CA LEU A 121 -12.05 -8.69 6.16
C LEU A 121 -11.85 -10.08 6.78
N SER A 122 -10.88 -10.23 7.69
CA SER A 122 -10.61 -11.49 8.40
C SER A 122 -11.72 -11.89 9.37
N ALA A 123 -12.41 -10.93 9.98
CA ALA A 123 -13.52 -11.22 10.89
C ALA A 123 -14.78 -11.74 10.16
N ALA A 124 -14.80 -11.66 8.83
CA ALA A 124 -15.85 -12.18 7.98
C ALA A 124 -15.46 -13.49 7.25
N ALA A 125 -14.25 -14.00 7.49
CA ALA A 125 -13.75 -15.28 7.00
C ALA A 125 -14.12 -16.41 7.97
#